data_AF-A0A4U0WQT1-F1
#
_entry.id   AF-A0A4U0WQT1-F1
#
_cell.length_a   1.000
_cell.length_b   1.000
_cell.length_c   1.000
_cell.angle_alpha   90.00
_cell.angle_beta   90.00
_cell.angle_gamma   90.00
#
_symmetry.space_group_name_H-M   'P 1'
#
loop_
_entity.id
_entity.type
_entity.pdbx_description
1 polymer ?
#
loop_
_entity_poly.entity_id
_entity_poly.type
_entity_poly.pdbx_seq_one_letter_code
_entity_poly.pdbx_strand_id
1 'polypeptide(L)'
;MSKSTSAKVKETAQEEVQRVRQIAEEGARSGAYLYPLRGIYYFATHKDLYKPLFSRLAPTLTLGAGITTFMFLFTYLPQLAVLVFTSGPLAALTTALLVLSESSTLTMVLSKTLLIEDTLIDTFDGTLVGKGQTDLVAKDRQVKSGAAGDAIGRLGKLMTKPFPK
;
A
#
# COMPACT_ATOMS: atom_id res chain seq x y z
N MET A 1 -32.84 12.42 -33.64
CA MET A 1 -32.27 11.40 -32.72
C MET A 1 -31.53 11.95 -31.48
N SER A 2 -31.21 13.26 -31.36
CA SER A 2 -30.39 13.78 -30.24
C SER A 2 -31.10 13.99 -28.88
N LYS A 3 -32.42 14.24 -28.86
CA LYS A 3 -33.15 14.56 -27.61
C LYS A 3 -33.32 13.38 -26.64
N SER A 4 -33.33 12.13 -27.14
CA SER A 4 -33.53 10.93 -26.31
C SER A 4 -32.29 10.56 -25.50
N THR A 5 -31.09 10.79 -26.04
CA THR A 5 -29.81 10.49 -25.37
C THR A 5 -29.57 11.41 -24.19
N SER A 6 -29.90 12.71 -24.32
CA SER A 6 -29.76 13.68 -23.24
C SER A 6 -30.69 13.39 -22.04
N ALA A 7 -31.91 12.94 -22.31
CA ALA A 7 -32.86 12.54 -21.28
C ALA A 7 -32.39 11.29 -20.51
N LYS A 8 -31.92 10.26 -21.23
CA LYS A 8 -31.34 9.05 -20.62
C LYS A 8 -30.11 9.34 -19.76
N VAL A 9 -29.21 10.21 -20.24
CA VAL A 9 -28.01 10.60 -19.46
C VAL A 9 -28.39 11.30 -18.15
N LYS A 10 -29.42 12.15 -18.18
CA LYS A 10 -29.91 12.83 -16.97
C LYS A 10 -30.57 11.87 -15.99
N GLU A 11 -31.33 10.90 -16.50
CA GLU A 11 -32.00 9.86 -15.71
C GLU A 11 -30.97 8.94 -15.04
N THR A 12 -30.01 8.40 -15.79
CA THR A 12 -28.92 7.59 -15.24
C THR A 12 -28.08 8.39 -14.24
N ALA A 13 -27.79 9.67 -14.49
CA ALA A 13 -27.08 10.51 -13.53
C ALA A 13 -27.86 10.70 -12.22
N GLN A 14 -29.19 10.83 -12.28
CA GLN A 14 -30.02 10.94 -11.08
C GLN A 14 -30.10 9.62 -10.32
N GLU A 15 -30.21 8.49 -11.02
CA GLU A 15 -30.17 7.15 -10.43
C GLU A 15 -28.83 6.86 -9.74
N GLU A 16 -27.71 7.21 -10.38
CA GLU A 16 -26.37 7.06 -9.78
C GLU A 16 -26.20 7.91 -8.52
N VAL A 17 -26.68 9.16 -8.53
CA VAL A 17 -26.63 10.02 -7.33
C VAL A 17 -27.45 9.43 -6.18
N GLN A 18 -28.62 8.86 -6.48
CA GLN A 18 -29.46 8.22 -5.45
C GLN A 18 -28.82 6.93 -4.93
N ARG A 19 -28.25 6.12 -5.81
CA ARG A 19 -27.53 4.89 -5.45
C ARG A 19 -26.31 5.19 -4.58
N VAL A 20 -25.51 6.19 -4.94
CA VAL A 20 -24.35 6.62 -4.15
C VAL A 20 -24.77 7.15 -2.78
N ARG A 21 -25.87 7.89 -2.70
CA ARG A 21 -26.42 8.35 -1.41
C ARG A 21 -26.85 7.20 -0.51
N GLN A 22 -27.55 6.21 -1.07
CA GLN A 22 -27.96 5.02 -0.31
C GLN A 22 -26.75 4.24 0.21
N ILE A 23 -25.74 4.00 -0.65
CA ILE A 23 -24.50 3.32 -0.25
C ILE A 23 -23.75 4.12 0.84
N ALA A 24 -23.71 5.44 0.71
CA ALA A 24 -23.05 6.30 1.69
C ALA A 24 -23.78 6.29 3.05
N GLU A 25 -25.11 6.32 3.04
CA GLU A 25 -25.93 6.29 4.27
C GLU A 25 -25.86 4.92 4.96
N GLU A 26 -25.87 3.83 4.19
CA GLU A 26 -25.64 2.47 4.69
C GLU A 26 -24.21 2.29 5.22
N GLY A 27 -23.20 2.85 4.53
CA GLY A 27 -21.80 2.86 4.98
C GLY A 27 -21.61 3.61 6.29
N ALA A 28 -22.30 4.74 6.47
CA ALA A 28 -22.27 5.52 7.71
C ALA A 28 -22.97 4.78 8.86
N ARG A 29 -24.15 4.18 8.60
CA ARG A 29 -24.90 3.43 9.64
C ARG A 29 -24.26 2.10 10.02
N SER A 30 -23.60 1.42 9.09
CA SER A 30 -22.99 0.10 9.33
C SER A 30 -21.74 0.15 10.22
N GLY A 31 -21.25 1.34 10.58
CA GLY A 31 -20.01 1.47 11.34
C GLY A 31 -18.78 1.07 10.53
N ALA A 32 -18.88 1.08 9.19
CA ALA A 32 -17.79 0.72 8.28
C ALA A 32 -16.52 1.55 8.56
N TYR A 33 -16.67 2.78 9.05
CA TYR A 33 -15.57 3.66 9.43
C TYR A 33 -14.69 3.12 10.59
N LEU A 34 -15.19 2.19 11.41
CA LEU A 34 -14.41 1.54 12.48
C LEU A 34 -13.60 0.34 11.99
N TYR A 35 -13.84 -0.14 10.76
CA TYR A 35 -13.13 -1.31 10.23
C TYR A 35 -11.62 -1.13 10.08
N PRO A 36 -11.07 0.04 9.71
CA PRO A 36 -9.61 0.21 9.66
C PRO A 36 -8.95 -0.06 11.02
N LEU A 37 -9.55 0.43 12.11
CA LEU A 37 -9.05 0.21 13.47
C LEU A 37 -9.19 -1.27 13.88
N ARG A 38 -10.33 -1.90 13.55
CA ARG A 38 -10.53 -3.34 13.76
C ARG A 38 -9.56 -4.19 12.94
N GLY A 39 -9.20 -3.74 11.74
CA GLY A 39 -8.21 -4.36 10.87
C GLY A 39 -6.81 -4.30 11.46
N ILE A 40 -6.38 -3.15 12.00
CA ILE A 40 -5.10 -3.01 12.71
C ILE A 40 -5.05 -3.95 13.92
N TYR A 41 -6.12 -3.98 14.72
CA TYR A 41 -6.20 -4.90 15.85
C TYR A 41 -6.13 -6.37 15.41
N TYR A 42 -6.91 -6.75 14.40
CA TYR A 42 -6.92 -8.12 13.87
C TYR A 42 -5.56 -8.54 13.30
N PHE A 43 -4.90 -7.63 12.58
CA PHE A 43 -3.56 -7.82 12.04
C PHE A 43 -2.54 -7.96 13.18
N ALA A 44 -2.66 -7.17 14.25
CA ALA A 44 -1.78 -7.25 15.42
C ALA A 44 -1.93 -8.57 16.20
N THR A 45 -3.13 -9.16 16.23
CA THR A 45 -3.37 -10.40 16.99
C THR A 45 -3.11 -11.69 16.18
N HIS A 46 -3.12 -11.65 14.85
CA HIS A 46 -2.95 -12.84 14.00
C HIS A 46 -1.56 -12.90 13.37
N LYS A 47 -0.70 -13.74 13.96
CA LYS A 47 0.71 -13.88 13.54
C LYS A 47 0.90 -14.37 12.11
N ASP A 48 -0.10 -15.04 11.54
CA ASP A 48 -0.05 -15.55 10.16
C ASP A 48 0.01 -14.43 9.12
N LEU A 49 -0.51 -13.24 9.47
CA LEU A 49 -0.45 -12.02 8.63
C LEU A 49 0.89 -11.29 8.70
N TYR A 50 1.81 -11.70 9.58
CA TYR A 50 3.14 -11.08 9.67
C TYR A 50 4.12 -11.60 8.64
N LYS A 51 3.90 -12.79 8.09
CA LYS A 51 4.81 -13.41 7.11
C LYS A 51 4.98 -12.56 5.84
N PRO A 52 3.93 -11.99 5.21
CA PRO A 52 4.07 -11.04 4.10
C PRO A 52 4.72 -9.74 4.53
N LEU A 53 4.38 -9.23 5.71
CA LEU A 53 4.92 -7.98 6.24
C LEU A 53 6.44 -8.09 6.40
N PHE A 54 6.94 -9.11 7.11
CA PHE A 54 8.38 -9.31 7.30
C PHE A 54 9.11 -9.67 6.01
N SER A 55 8.49 -10.46 5.12
CA SER A 55 9.03 -10.81 3.80
C SER A 55 9.33 -9.58 2.93
N ARG A 56 8.67 -8.45 3.20
CA ARG A 56 8.84 -7.18 2.46
C ARG A 56 9.49 -6.06 3.26
N LEU A 57 9.28 -6.02 4.57
CA LEU A 57 9.92 -5.07 5.46
C LEU A 57 11.43 -5.29 5.47
N ALA A 58 11.90 -6.55 5.53
CA ALA A 58 13.32 -6.86 5.50
C ALA A 58 14.02 -6.34 4.22
N PRO A 59 13.58 -6.69 2.98
CA PRO A 59 14.22 -6.16 1.78
C PRO A 59 14.04 -4.65 1.60
N THR A 60 12.92 -4.07 2.04
CA THR A 60 12.72 -2.60 2.00
C THR A 60 13.67 -1.87 2.94
N LEU A 61 13.83 -2.37 4.16
CA LEU A 61 14.78 -1.82 5.13
C LEU A 61 16.22 -2.00 4.65
N THR A 62 16.58 -3.15 4.09
CA THR A 62 17.91 -3.39 3.53
C THR A 62 18.19 -2.45 2.34
N LEU A 63 17.21 -2.27 1.45
CA LEU A 63 17.32 -1.34 0.31
C LEU A 63 17.43 0.10 0.79
N GLY A 64 16.60 0.54 1.74
CA GLY A 64 16.66 1.87 2.33
C GLY A 64 17.95 2.15 3.08
N ALA A 65 18.43 1.19 3.87
CA ALA A 65 19.71 1.28 4.56
C ALA A 65 20.88 1.34 3.58
N GLY A 66 20.86 0.54 2.52
CA GLY A 66 21.86 0.55 1.46
C GLY A 66 21.93 1.90 0.74
N ILE A 67 20.76 2.43 0.32
CA ILE A 67 20.65 3.75 -0.32
C ILE A 67 21.15 4.84 0.61
N THR A 68 20.66 4.87 1.85
CA THR A 68 21.03 5.92 2.81
C THR A 68 22.53 5.89 3.09
N THR A 69 23.10 4.70 3.29
CA THR A 69 24.56 4.55 3.47
C THR A 69 25.33 5.04 2.25
N PHE A 70 24.88 4.67 1.04
CA PHE A 70 25.49 5.12 -0.20
C PHE A 70 25.44 6.65 -0.34
N MET A 71 24.30 7.28 -0.09
CA MET A 71 24.18 8.74 -0.15
C MET A 71 25.05 9.41 0.92
N PHE A 72 25.10 8.90 2.15
CA PHE A 72 25.98 9.44 3.18
C PHE A 72 27.47 9.29 2.85
N LEU A 73 27.89 8.26 2.13
CA LEU A 73 29.30 8.12 1.73
C LEU A 73 29.66 9.04 0.56
N PHE A 74 28.78 9.17 -0.44
CA PHE A 74 29.11 9.86 -1.69
C PHE A 74 28.66 11.32 -1.73
N THR A 75 27.52 11.67 -1.12
CA THR A 75 26.94 13.01 -1.25
C THR A 75 27.16 13.87 -0.01
N TYR A 76 27.25 13.28 1.19
CA TYR A 76 27.43 14.04 2.44
C TYR A 76 28.71 14.90 2.45
N LEU A 77 29.87 14.31 2.14
CA LEU A 77 31.16 15.03 2.16
C LEU A 77 31.19 16.19 1.15
N PRO A 78 30.81 15.99 -0.13
CA PRO A 78 30.68 17.10 -1.09
C PRO A 78 29.61 18.14 -0.69
N GLN A 79 28.41 17.72 -0.27
CA GLN A 79 27.35 18.65 0.16
C GLN A 79 27.76 19.46 1.38
N LEU A 80 28.45 18.84 2.33
CA LEU A 80 28.95 19.49 3.53
C LEU A 80 29.99 20.54 3.18
N ALA A 81 30.92 20.23 2.28
CA ALA A 81 31.96 21.17 1.86
C ALA A 81 31.37 22.46 1.26
N VAL A 82 30.33 22.33 0.44
CA VAL A 82 29.63 23.47 -0.15
C VAL A 82 28.85 24.25 0.91
N LEU A 83 28.18 23.56 1.84
CA LEU A 83 27.25 24.19 2.78
C LEU A 83 27.96 24.79 4.00
N VAL A 84 29.10 24.24 4.42
CA VAL A 84 29.98 24.84 5.46
C VAL A 84 30.53 26.19 5.01
N PHE A 85 30.84 26.33 3.72
CA PHE A 85 31.33 27.59 3.17
C PHE A 85 30.28 28.72 3.25
N THR A 86 28.99 28.40 3.11
CA THR A 86 27.92 29.41 3.09
C THR A 86 27.25 29.62 4.45
N SER A 87 27.09 28.55 5.24
CA SER A 87 26.25 28.51 6.44
C SER A 87 27.04 28.24 7.72
N GLY A 88 28.37 28.06 7.63
CA GLY A 88 29.25 27.87 8.79
C GLY A 88 29.15 26.47 9.44
N PRO A 89 29.62 26.31 10.68
CA PRO A 89 29.76 24.99 11.34
C PRO A 89 28.43 24.24 11.56
N LEU A 90 27.30 24.95 11.63
CA LEU A 90 25.97 24.35 11.77
C LEU A 90 25.50 23.62 10.50
N ALA A 91 26.21 23.82 9.37
CA ALA A 91 25.93 23.14 8.11
C ALA A 91 26.01 21.61 8.22
N ALA A 92 26.80 21.07 9.17
CA ALA A 92 26.90 19.62 9.38
C ALA A 92 25.55 18.96 9.69
N LEU A 93 24.71 19.62 10.49
CA LEU A 93 23.40 19.12 10.86
C LEU A 93 22.40 19.30 9.72
N THR A 94 22.41 20.45 9.04
CA THR A 94 21.49 20.71 7.93
C THR A 94 21.79 19.82 6.73
N THR A 95 23.06 19.60 6.39
CA THR A 95 23.47 18.64 5.36
C THR A 95 23.03 17.22 5.72
N ALA A 96 23.18 16.78 6.97
CA ALA A 96 22.73 15.44 7.37
C ALA A 96 21.20 15.26 7.19
N LEU A 97 20.41 16.27 7.56
CA LEU A 97 18.96 16.26 7.34
C LEU A 97 18.61 16.25 5.84
N LEU A 98 19.35 17.00 5.02
CA LEU A 98 19.15 17.04 3.56
C LEU A 98 19.40 15.67 2.92
N VAL A 99 20.56 15.06 3.21
CA VAL A 99 20.93 13.74 2.69
C VAL A 99 19.91 12.68 3.12
N LEU A 100 19.41 12.76 4.36
CA LEU A 100 18.38 11.85 4.84
C LEU A 100 17.05 12.01 4.08
N SER A 101 16.65 13.24 3.78
CA SER A 101 15.45 13.54 2.98
C SER A 101 15.58 13.06 1.53
N GLU A 102 16.74 13.28 0.89
CA GLU A 102 17.05 12.80 -0.46
C GLU A 102 17.04 11.27 -0.51
N SER A 103 17.68 10.61 0.46
CA SER A 103 17.73 9.15 0.59
C SER A 103 16.35 8.54 0.81
N SER A 104 15.51 9.18 1.65
CA SER A 104 14.13 8.75 1.90
C SER A 104 13.28 8.83 0.64
N THR A 105 13.43 9.91 -0.13
CA THR A 105 12.71 10.09 -1.39
C THR A 105 13.12 9.02 -2.40
N LEU A 106 14.42 8.76 -2.54
CA LEU A 106 14.93 7.72 -3.43
C LEU A 106 14.44 6.32 -3.01
N THR A 107 14.52 6.03 -1.70
CA THR A 107 14.04 4.78 -1.12
C THR A 107 12.54 4.60 -1.38
N MET A 108 11.73 5.65 -1.23
CA MET A 108 10.29 5.60 -1.49
C MET A 108 9.98 5.30 -2.95
N VAL A 109 10.68 5.96 -3.90
CA VAL A 109 10.49 5.74 -5.33
C VAL A 109 10.88 4.30 -5.71
N LEU A 110 12.03 3.83 -5.25
CA LEU A 110 12.51 2.48 -5.55
C LEU A 110 11.67 1.39 -4.86
N SER A 111 11.18 1.63 -3.65
CA SER A 111 10.32 0.69 -2.93
C SER A 111 8.95 0.58 -3.59
N LYS A 112 8.39 1.70 -4.08
CA LYS A 112 7.12 1.70 -4.82
C LYS A 112 7.21 0.90 -6.11
N THR A 113 8.27 1.08 -6.89
CA THR A 113 8.43 0.43 -8.20
C THR A 113 8.78 -1.05 -8.08
N LEU A 114 9.45 -1.48 -7.00
CA LEU A 114 9.96 -2.85 -6.88
C LEU A 114 9.22 -3.75 -5.88
N LEU A 115 8.52 -3.21 -4.86
CA LEU A 115 8.10 -4.01 -3.69
C LEU A 115 6.64 -3.82 -3.22
N ILE A 116 6.01 -2.67 -3.47
CA ILE A 116 4.77 -2.30 -2.74
C ILE A 116 3.48 -2.75 -3.44
N GLU A 117 3.37 -2.72 -4.78
CA GLU A 117 2.10 -2.99 -5.47
C GLU A 117 1.56 -4.41 -5.28
N ASP A 118 2.39 -5.44 -5.46
CA ASP A 118 1.91 -6.83 -5.40
C ASP A 118 1.57 -7.27 -3.96
N THR A 119 2.15 -6.60 -2.95
CA THR A 119 2.05 -7.00 -1.53
C THR A 119 0.73 -6.58 -0.87
N LEU A 120 0.19 -5.42 -1.26
CA LEU A 120 -1.07 -4.93 -0.70
C LEU A 120 -2.23 -5.86 -1.08
N ILE A 121 -2.22 -6.33 -2.33
CA ILE A 121 -3.18 -7.30 -2.87
C ILE A 121 -3.03 -8.63 -2.14
N ASP A 122 -1.81 -9.14 -1.96
CA ASP A 122 -1.55 -10.39 -1.24
C ASP A 122 -2.03 -10.36 0.23
N THR A 123 -1.85 -9.22 0.92
CA THR A 123 -2.30 -9.06 2.31
C THR A 123 -3.82 -8.98 2.38
N PHE A 124 -4.45 -8.24 1.46
CA PHE A 124 -5.90 -8.12 1.38
C PHE A 124 -6.57 -9.48 1.07
N ASP A 125 -6.10 -10.18 0.03
CA ASP A 125 -6.59 -11.51 -0.32
C ASP A 125 -6.39 -12.50 0.84
N GLY A 126 -5.27 -12.42 1.54
CA GLY A 126 -4.97 -13.28 2.69
C GLY A 126 -5.92 -13.05 3.86
N THR A 127 -6.32 -11.80 4.10
CA THR A 127 -7.35 -11.51 5.11
C THR A 127 -8.73 -12.03 4.72
N LEU A 128 -9.10 -11.96 3.43
CA LEU A 128 -10.38 -12.49 2.93
C LEU A 128 -10.44 -14.01 3.05
N VAL A 129 -9.36 -14.72 2.68
CA VAL A 129 -9.24 -16.17 2.87
C VAL A 129 -9.30 -16.54 4.36
N GLY A 130 -8.61 -15.79 5.23
CA GLY A 130 -8.61 -16.02 6.68
C GLY A 130 -9.98 -15.76 7.35
N LYS A 131 -10.85 -14.96 6.72
CA LYS A 131 -12.22 -14.71 7.17
C LYS A 131 -13.26 -15.65 6.55
N GLY A 132 -12.83 -16.66 5.79
CA GLY A 132 -13.72 -17.61 5.13
C GLY A 132 -14.43 -17.06 3.90
N GLN A 133 -14.05 -15.87 3.42
CA GLN A 133 -14.56 -15.27 2.19
C GLN A 133 -13.73 -15.71 0.98
N THR A 134 -13.52 -17.03 0.87
CA THR A 134 -12.66 -17.64 -0.15
C THR A 134 -13.23 -17.52 -1.55
N ASP A 135 -14.56 -17.47 -1.69
CA ASP A 135 -15.24 -17.42 -2.99
C ASP A 135 -14.99 -16.09 -3.72
N LEU A 136 -14.73 -15.01 -2.98
CA LEU A 136 -14.39 -13.70 -3.54
C LEU A 136 -12.96 -13.66 -4.08
N VAL A 137 -12.03 -14.39 -3.46
CA VAL A 137 -10.61 -14.46 -3.86
C VAL A 137 -10.38 -15.52 -4.93
N ALA A 138 -11.16 -16.60 -4.92
CA ALA A 138 -11.07 -17.71 -5.89
C ALA A 138 -11.38 -17.28 -7.33
N LYS A 139 -12.06 -16.14 -7.50
CA LYS A 139 -12.39 -15.56 -8.80
C LYS A 139 -11.16 -15.03 -9.54
N ASP A 140 -10.19 -14.47 -8.80
CA ASP A 140 -9.03 -13.78 -9.37
C ASP A 140 -7.69 -14.49 -9.07
N ARG A 141 -7.73 -15.55 -8.24
CA ARG A 141 -6.55 -16.29 -7.79
C ARG A 141 -6.86 -17.77 -7.51
N GLN A 142 -5.90 -18.66 -7.77
CA GLN A 142 -6.03 -20.06 -7.32
C GLN A 142 -5.90 -20.14 -5.79
N VAL A 143 -6.97 -20.54 -5.10
CA VAL A 143 -6.96 -20.80 -3.66
C VAL A 143 -6.78 -22.31 -3.43
N LYS A 144 -5.73 -22.71 -2.72
CA LYS A 144 -5.47 -24.13 -2.41
C LYS A 144 -6.24 -24.56 -1.16
N SER A 145 -6.74 -25.80 -1.17
CA SER A 145 -7.39 -26.47 -0.04
C SER A 145 -6.36 -26.86 1.03
N GLY A 146 -5.77 -25.89 1.72
CA GLY A 146 -4.82 -26.09 2.82
C GLY A 146 -5.45 -25.96 4.21
N ALA A 147 -4.75 -26.46 5.24
CA ALA A 147 -5.19 -26.50 6.63
C ALA A 147 -5.66 -25.13 7.17
N ALA A 148 -6.66 -25.15 8.05
CA ALA A 148 -7.41 -24.00 8.57
C ALA A 148 -6.59 -22.90 9.30
N GLY A 149 -5.28 -23.09 9.49
CA GLY A 149 -4.40 -22.16 10.20
C GLY A 149 -3.53 -21.24 9.31
N ASP A 150 -3.27 -21.57 8.05
CA ASP A 150 -2.35 -20.79 7.20
C ASP A 150 -3.10 -20.11 6.03
N ALA A 151 -3.83 -19.03 6.34
CA ALA A 151 -4.60 -18.29 5.35
C ALA A 151 -3.73 -17.75 4.19
N ILE A 152 -2.45 -17.47 4.45
CA ILE A 152 -1.51 -16.93 3.47
C ILE A 152 -0.86 -18.03 2.64
N GLY A 153 -0.56 -19.19 3.24
CA GLY A 153 -0.12 -20.37 2.50
C GLY A 153 -1.19 -20.96 1.57
N ARG A 154 -2.47 -20.63 1.79
CA ARG A 154 -3.60 -21.02 0.92
C ARG A 154 -3.74 -20.13 -0.33
N LEU A 155 -3.15 -18.93 -0.33
CA LEU A 155 -3.09 -18.07 -1.50
C LEU A 155 -2.07 -18.63 -2.51
N GLY A 156 -2.56 -19.06 -3.67
CA GLY A 156 -1.73 -19.47 -4.80
C GLY A 156 -1.16 -18.28 -5.58
N LYS A 157 -0.77 -18.50 -6.84
CA LYS A 157 -0.24 -17.44 -7.72
C LYS A 157 -1.40 -16.56 -8.22
N LEU A 158 -1.22 -15.22 -8.23
CA LEU A 158 -2.17 -14.28 -8.84
C LEU A 158 -2.34 -14.62 -10.31
N MET A 159 -3.58 -14.85 -10.76
CA MET A 159 -3.89 -15.21 -12.15
C MET A 159 -4.27 -13.99 -12.98
N THR A 160 -4.64 -12.87 -12.36
CA THR A 160 -4.95 -11.61 -13.03
C THR A 160 -4.60 -10.43 -12.11
N LYS A 161 -4.07 -9.33 -12.66
CA LYS A 161 -3.87 -8.08 -11.91
C LYS A 161 -5.22 -7.34 -11.86
N PRO A 162 -5.79 -7.08 -10.67
CA PRO A 162 -7.11 -6.45 -10.54
C PRO A 162 -7.11 -4.96 -10.91
N PHE A 163 -5.93 -4.31 -10.93
CA PHE A 163 -5.80 -2.90 -11.29
C PHE A 163 -4.91 -2.73 -12.53
N PRO A 164 -5.40 -2.04 -13.59
CA PRO A 164 -4.54 -1.60 -14.68
C PRO A 164 -3.55 -0.54 -14.15
N LYS A 165 -2.31 -0.60 -14.65
CA LYS A 165 -1.25 0.38 -14.36
C LYS A 165 -1.63 1.80 -14.79
#